data_AF-A0A1H2PUC9-F1
#
_entry.id   AF-A0A1H2PUC9-F1
#
_cell.length_a   1.000
_cell.length_b   1.000
_cell.length_c   1.000
_cell.angle_alpha   90.00
_cell.angle_beta   90.00
_cell.angle_gamma   90.00
#
_symmetry.space_group_name_H-M   'P 1'
#
loop_
_entity.id
_entity.type
_entity.pdbx_description
1 polymer ?
#
loop_
_entity_poly.entity_id
_entity_poly.type
_entity_poly.pdbx_seq_one_letter_code
_entity_poly.pdbx_strand_id
1 'polypeptide(L)' 'MSDSEWTLQQVAAYAARYGLYFSGPQADVMLARLHELAVAGRAAASALPRPTNKANEPACMFRAPL' A
#
# COMPACT_ATOMS: atom_id res chain seq x y z
N MET A 1 1.06 10.95 17.79
CA MET A 1 1.02 9.77 16.90
C MET A 1 1.92 10.12 15.73
N SER A 2 3.05 9.43 15.54
CA SER A 2 3.97 9.81 14.48
C SER A 2 3.34 9.52 13.13
N ASP A 3 2.95 10.56 12.40
CA ASP A 3 2.76 10.48 10.95
C ASP A 3 4.12 10.18 10.34
N SER A 4 4.49 8.89 10.30
CA SER A 4 5.67 8.45 9.58
C SER A 4 5.36 8.56 8.10
N GLU A 5 5.57 9.74 7.55
CA GLU A 5 5.78 9.91 6.12
C GLU A 5 6.91 8.97 5.69
N TRP A 6 6.67 8.24 4.61
CA TRP A 6 7.64 7.30 4.09
C TRP A 6 8.83 8.07 3.55
N THR A 7 10.04 7.82 4.06
CA THR A 7 11.23 8.46 3.47
C THR A 7 11.61 7.77 2.16
N LEU A 8 12.33 8.46 1.27
CA LEU A 8 12.84 7.85 0.03
C LEU A 8 13.67 6.59 0.28
N GLN A 9 14.42 6.56 1.38
CA GLN A 9 15.19 5.38 1.79
C GLN A 9 14.29 4.20 2.17
N GLN A 10 13.17 4.46 2.85
CA GLN A 10 12.19 3.42 3.18
C GLN A 10 11.49 2.88 1.93
N VAL A 11 11.17 3.75 0.97
CA VAL A 11 10.62 3.36 -0.34
C VAL A 11 11.60 2.48 -1.10
N ALA A 12 12.89 2.87 -1.14
CA ALA A 12 13.95 2.06 -1.78
C ALA A 12 14.10 0.69 -1.11
N ALA A 13 14.13 0.64 0.23
CA ALA A 13 14.23 -0.60 0.97
C ALA A 13 13.01 -1.51 0.75
N TYR A 14 11.81 -0.94 0.67
CA TYR A 14 10.59 -1.68 0.37
C TYR A 14 10.60 -2.23 -1.06
N ALA A 15 10.96 -1.41 -2.06
CA ALA A 15 11.08 -1.83 -3.45
C ALA A 15 12.07 -3.00 -3.61
N ALA A 16 13.22 -2.93 -2.92
CA ALA A 16 14.23 -3.98 -2.94
C ALA A 16 13.72 -5.34 -2.41
N ARG A 17 12.78 -5.36 -1.44
CA ARG A 17 12.15 -6.61 -0.95
C ARG A 17 11.37 -7.35 -2.03
N TYR A 18 10.92 -6.64 -3.06
CA TYR A 18 10.21 -7.20 -4.21
C TYR A 18 11.10 -7.32 -5.45
N GLY A 19 12.42 -7.19 -5.30
CA GLY A 19 13.38 -7.31 -6.40
C GLY A 19 13.40 -6.11 -7.35
N LEU A 20 12.80 -4.98 -6.96
CA LEU A 20 12.87 -3.74 -7.74
C LEU A 20 14.15 -3.00 -7.37
N TYR A 21 15.11 -3.02 -8.29
CA TYR A 21 16.38 -2.29 -8.17
C TYR A 21 16.44 -1.20 -9.23
N PHE A 22 16.67 0.04 -8.79
CA PHE A 22 16.84 1.17 -9.67
C PHE A 22 18.33 1.46 -9.81
N SER A 23 18.84 1.51 -11.04
CA SER A 23 20.22 1.84 -11.34
C SER A 23 20.29 2.83 -12.51
N GLY A 24 21.39 3.59 -12.56
CA GLY A 24 21.61 4.61 -13.59
C GLY A 24 20.98 5.97 -13.29
N PRO A 25 21.03 6.90 -14.24
CA PRO A 25 20.72 8.32 -14.02
C PRO A 25 19.24 8.61 -13.71
N GLN A 26 18.35 7.63 -13.89
CA GLN A 26 16.91 7.77 -13.62
C GLN A 26 16.47 7.15 -12.30
N ALA A 27 17.39 6.59 -11.51
CA ALA A 27 17.05 5.88 -10.28
C ALA A 27 16.33 6.79 -9.27
N ASP A 28 16.82 8.01 -9.09
CA ASP A 28 16.22 8.99 -8.18
C ASP A 28 14.83 9.45 -8.66
N VAL A 29 14.64 9.56 -9.98
CA VAL A 29 13.34 9.92 -10.58
C VAL A 29 12.31 8.80 -10.35
N MET A 30 12.72 7.53 -10.50
CA MET A 30 11.85 6.39 -10.22
C MET A 30 11.50 6.28 -8.73
N LEU A 31 12.48 6.51 -7.84
CA LEU A 31 12.27 6.52 -6.39
C LEU A 31 11.32 7.65 -5.97
N ALA A 32 11.46 8.84 -6.55
CA ALA A 32 10.56 9.96 -6.30
C ALA A 32 9.12 9.64 -6.73
N ARG A 33 8.93 9.04 -7.91
CA ARG A 33 7.60 8.61 -8.39
C ARG A 33 6.98 7.53 -7.50
N LEU A 34 7.76 6.56 -7.04
CA LEU A 34 7.27 5.54 -6.10
C LEU A 34 6.85 6.15 -4.77
N HIS A 35 7.58 7.15 -4.29
CA HIS A 35 7.23 7.88 -3.10
C HIS A 35 5.90 8.65 -3.29
N GLU A 36 5.73 9.37 -4.40
CA GLU A 36 4.47 10.04 -4.73
C GLU A 36 3.29 9.06 -4.78
N LEU A 37 3.47 7.89 -5.41
CA LEU A 37 2.47 6.84 -5.46
C LEU A 37 2.12 6.30 -4.06
N ALA A 38 3.12 6.13 -3.18
CA ALA A 38 2.88 5.69 -1.81
C ALA A 38 2.07 6.72 -1.01
N VAL A 39 2.37 8.01 -1.17
CA VAL A 39 1.63 9.11 -0.52
C VAL A 39 0.20 9.20 -1.07
N ALA A 40 0.03 9.20 -2.39
CA ALA A 40 -1.29 9.25 -3.03
C ALA A 40 -2.14 8.01 -2.69
N GLY A 41 -1.53 6.82 -2.71
CA GLY A 41 -2.17 5.57 -2.33
C GLY A 41 -2.63 5.55 -0.87
N ARG A 42 -1.86 6.12 0.05
CA ARG A 42 -2.28 6.29 1.45
C ARG A 42 -3.50 7.21 1.57
N ALA A 43 -3.49 8.34 0.89
CA ALA A 43 -4.63 9.26 0.88
C ALA A 43 -5.89 8.58 0.33
N ALA A 44 -5.78 7.89 -0.80
CA ALA A 44 -6.87 7.11 -1.38
C ALA A 44 -7.36 5.99 -0.44
N ALA A 45 -6.46 5.25 0.18
CA ALA A 45 -6.79 4.18 1.12
C ALA A 45 -7.49 4.70 2.38
N SER A 46 -7.19 5.93 2.81
CA SER A 46 -7.88 6.56 3.93
C SER A 46 -9.32 6.97 3.59
N ALA A 47 -9.62 7.20 2.31
CA ALA A 47 -10.96 7.50 1.82
C ALA A 47 -11.79 6.23 1.57
N LEU A 48 -11.17 5.05 1.47
CA LEU A 48 -11.90 3.80 1.34
C LEU A 48 -12.61 3.46 2.66
N PRO A 49 -13.91 3.10 2.61
CA PRO A 49 -14.60 2.61 3.80
C PRO A 49 -13.88 1.34 4.27
N ARG A 50 -13.26 1.40 5.45
CA ARG A 50 -12.68 0.21 6.06
C ARG A 50 -13.84 -0.72 6.42
N PRO A 51 -13.83 -1.99 5.98
CA PRO A 51 -14.82 -2.94 6.46
C PRO A 51 -14.75 -2.95 7.98
N THR A 52 -15.88 -2.73 8.63
CA THR A 52 -16.03 -3.02 10.05
C THR A 52 -15.57 -4.46 10.24
N ASN A 53 -14.49 -4.64 11.01
CA ASN A 53 -13.88 -5.88 11.48
C ASN A 53 -14.47 -7.17 10.85
N LYS A 54 -13.67 -8.08 10.28
CA LYS A 54 -14.14 -9.38 9.74
C LYS A 54 -15.13 -10.14 10.64
N ALA A 55 -15.12 -9.90 11.96
CA ALA A 55 -16.11 -10.40 12.91
C ALA A 55 -17.56 -9.89 12.72
N ASN A 56 -17.76 -8.77 12.01
CA ASN A 56 -19.06 -8.12 11.75
C ASN A 56 -19.58 -8.42 10.34
N GLU A 57 -18.84 -9.14 9.49
CA GLU A 57 -19.39 -9.61 8.22
C GLU A 57 -20.33 -10.78 8.51
N PRO A 58 -21.63 -10.70 8.15
CA PRO A 58 -22.52 -11.84 8.30
C PRO A 58 -21.96 -12.99 7.45
N ALA A 59 -21.67 -14.12 8.08
CA ALA A 59 -21.15 -15.30 7.40
C ALA A 59 -22.01 -15.59 6.17
N CYS A 60 -21.37 -15.76 5.00
CA CYS A 60 -22.04 -16.11 3.76
C CYS A 60 -22.67 -17.51 3.92
N MET A 61 -23.94 -17.57 4.31
CA MET A 61 -24.68 -18.83 4.39
C MET A 61 -25.09 -19.24 2.98
N PHE A 62 -24.24 -20.01 2.31
CA PHE A 62 -24.66 -20.80 1.16
C PHE A 62 -25.69 -21.83 1.65
N ARG A 63 -26.96 -21.66 1.28
CA ARG A 63 -27.97 -22.72 1.43
C ARG A 63 -27.89 -23.64 0.23
N ALA A 64 -27.38 -24.85 0.42
CA ALA A 64 -27.57 -25.92 -0.55
C ALA A 64 -29.05 -26.36 -0.53
N PRO A 65 -29.72 -26.50 -1.68
CA PRO A 65 -31.04 -27.12 -1.73
C PRO A 65 -30.94 -28.61 -1.34
N LEU A 66 -31.83 -29.05 -0.45
CA LEU A 66 -32.04 -30.47 -0.10
C LEU A 66 -32.71 -31.21 -1.25
#